data_AF-A0A7D7LFJ3-F1
#
_entry.id   AF-A0A7D7LFJ3-F1
#
_cell.length_a   1.000
_cell.length_b   1.000
_cell.length_c   1.000
_cell.angle_alpha   90.00
_cell.angle_beta   90.00
_cell.angle_gamma   90.00
#
_symmetry.space_group_name_H-M   'P 1'
#
loop_
_entity.id
_entity.type
_entity.pdbx_description
1 polymer ?
#
loop_
_entity_poly.entity_id
_entity_poly.type
_entity_poly.pdbx_seq_one_letter_code
_entity_poly.pdbx_strand_id
1 'polypeptide(L)'
;MELASAIASDISEICGDVFSIQTVPPGWIHFELTHSTLATWLQSLAVGSSGKEGEIGGREQGAGGEINSKFKIQNSKLKNFCLLPSASSLLPTLADSLPLRYPASSVPNSLFAVQYAHARCCSLVLLAHREGLIKLREPVPNTSSACWDVISPNPLPWLNCDGTLRLNHPDERQLIGELIQVIDDIECPDVNGSVKWEKVALNLSQAFEKFWSNCRIWGEVKIKSPELAQARLGLLMATQSVLRFVLEENLGVFAPLEL
;
A
#
# COMPACT_ATOMS: atom_id res chain seq x y z
N MET A 1 22.16 32.23 -5.19
CA MET A 1 21.83 31.24 -6.22
C MET A 1 22.90 30.16 -6.31
N GLU A 2 24.20 30.52 -6.40
CA GLU A 2 25.33 29.57 -6.50
C GLU A 2 25.40 28.52 -5.39
N LEU A 3 25.12 28.91 -4.14
CA LEU A 3 25.09 27.96 -3.02
C LEU A 3 23.95 26.93 -3.15
N ALA A 4 22.76 27.36 -3.57
CA ALA A 4 21.61 26.47 -3.75
C ALA A 4 21.84 25.49 -4.91
N SER A 5 22.50 25.93 -6.00
CA SER A 5 22.88 25.05 -7.11
C SER A 5 23.97 24.06 -6.74
N ALA A 6 24.95 24.46 -5.92
CA ALA A 6 25.97 23.55 -5.41
C ALA A 6 25.34 22.44 -4.55
N ILE A 7 24.50 22.81 -3.58
CA ILE A 7 23.77 21.85 -2.74
C ILE A 7 22.87 20.94 -3.60
N ALA A 8 22.12 21.50 -4.56
CA ALA A 8 21.27 20.70 -5.44
C ALA A 8 22.07 19.70 -6.29
N SER A 9 23.24 20.09 -6.78
CA SER A 9 24.15 19.22 -7.54
C SER A 9 24.66 18.07 -6.66
N ASP A 10 25.15 18.38 -5.46
CA ASP A 10 25.65 17.37 -4.53
C ASP A 10 24.56 16.36 -4.16
N ILE A 11 23.33 16.81 -3.89
CA ILE A 11 22.22 15.90 -3.56
C ILE A 11 21.78 15.11 -4.80
N SER A 12 21.85 15.68 -5.99
CA SER A 12 21.53 14.97 -7.24
C SER A 12 22.55 13.87 -7.54
N GLU A 13 23.81 14.04 -7.14
CA GLU A 13 24.82 12.99 -7.27
C GLU A 13 24.55 11.81 -6.30
N ILE A 14 23.99 12.11 -5.12
CA ILE A 14 23.69 11.11 -4.09
C ILE A 14 22.37 10.37 -4.35
N CYS A 15 21.35 11.06 -4.86
CA CYS A 15 19.96 10.59 -4.92
C CYS A 15 19.24 10.92 -6.25
N GLY A 16 19.95 11.16 -7.35
CA GLY A 16 19.35 11.56 -8.63
C GLY A 16 18.43 10.53 -9.28
N ASP A 17 18.47 9.27 -8.82
CA ASP A 17 17.53 8.21 -9.18
C ASP A 17 16.20 8.31 -8.42
N VAL A 18 16.23 8.88 -7.21
CA VAL A 18 15.08 8.99 -6.29
C VAL A 18 14.34 10.31 -6.45
N PHE A 19 15.08 11.43 -6.57
CA PHE A 19 14.50 12.77 -6.62
C PHE A 19 14.93 13.54 -7.87
N SER A 20 13.97 14.21 -8.50
CA SER A 20 14.19 15.34 -9.40
C SER A 20 14.43 16.59 -8.54
N ILE A 21 15.60 17.20 -8.69
CA ILE A 21 16.04 18.33 -7.86
C ILE A 21 16.15 19.56 -8.75
N GLN A 22 15.42 20.62 -8.41
CA GLN A 22 15.40 21.86 -9.16
C GLN A 22 15.59 23.06 -8.25
N THR A 23 16.48 23.97 -8.63
CA THR A 23 16.64 25.25 -7.93
C THR A 23 15.68 26.29 -8.49
N VAL A 24 14.81 26.86 -7.65
CA VAL A 24 13.81 27.86 -8.03
C VAL A 24 14.16 29.22 -7.41
N PRO A 25 14.01 30.35 -8.13
CA PRO A 25 14.26 31.68 -7.56
C PRO A 25 13.42 31.96 -6.30
N PRO A 26 13.94 32.69 -5.29
CA PRO A 26 15.27 33.31 -5.18
C PRO A 26 16.41 32.37 -4.72
N GLY A 27 16.16 31.08 -4.53
CA GLY A 27 17.17 30.12 -4.05
C GLY A 27 16.59 28.88 -3.33
N TRP A 28 15.33 28.53 -3.61
CA TRP A 28 14.69 27.33 -3.07
C TRP A 28 15.19 26.09 -3.81
N ILE A 29 15.27 24.97 -3.11
CA ILE A 29 15.55 23.67 -3.71
C ILE A 29 14.27 22.86 -3.64
N HIS A 30 13.66 22.62 -4.80
CA HIS A 30 12.49 21.76 -4.93
C HIS A 30 12.96 20.32 -5.08
N PHE A 31 12.39 19.44 -4.25
CA PHE A 31 12.54 18.00 -4.34
C PHE A 31 11.22 17.42 -4.85
N GLU A 32 11.29 16.73 -5.97
CA GLU A 32 10.16 15.99 -6.51
C GLU A 32 10.52 14.51 -6.60
N LEU A 33 9.72 13.65 -5.99
CA LEU A 33 9.95 12.21 -6.07
C LEU A 33 9.74 11.73 -7.51
N THR A 34 10.69 10.95 -8.05
CA THR A 34 10.57 10.45 -9.42
C THR A 34 9.38 9.49 -9.55
N HIS A 35 8.69 9.54 -10.70
CA HIS A 35 7.55 8.66 -10.96
C HIS A 35 7.93 7.17 -10.89
N SER A 36 9.14 6.81 -11.31
CA SER A 36 9.69 5.45 -11.22
C SER A 36 9.84 4.99 -9.76
N THR A 37 10.32 5.87 -8.88
CA THR A 37 10.45 5.59 -7.46
C THR A 37 9.08 5.41 -6.81
N LEU A 38 8.15 6.33 -7.10
CA LEU A 38 6.79 6.23 -6.57
C LEU A 38 6.08 4.95 -7.06
N ALA A 39 6.22 4.58 -8.33
CA ALA A 39 5.68 3.34 -8.88
C ALA A 39 6.27 2.10 -8.21
N THR A 40 7.58 2.09 -7.94
CA THR A 40 8.26 0.99 -7.24
C THR A 40 7.77 0.88 -5.80
N TRP A 41 7.62 2.01 -5.11
CA TRP A 41 7.06 2.06 -3.76
C TRP A 41 5.62 1.54 -3.72
N LEU A 42 4.74 2.01 -4.63
CA LEU A 42 3.36 1.54 -4.76
C LEU A 42 3.29 0.04 -5.08
N GLN A 43 4.15 -0.46 -5.96
CA GLN A 43 4.25 -1.89 -6.26
C GLN A 43 4.58 -2.71 -5.01
N SER A 44 5.53 -2.22 -4.20
CA SER A 44 5.93 -2.89 -2.96
C SER A 44 4.81 -2.90 -1.91
N LEU A 45 3.98 -1.86 -1.89
CA LEU A 45 2.86 -1.72 -0.97
C LEU A 45 1.65 -2.59 -1.39
N ALA A 46 1.41 -2.71 -2.70
CA ALA A 46 0.27 -3.44 -3.25
C ALA A 46 0.46 -4.97 -3.25
N VAL A 47 1.65 -5.46 -3.57
CA VAL A 47 1.91 -6.91 -3.77
C VAL A 47 2.83 -7.49 -2.69
N GLY A 48 3.46 -6.64 -1.87
CA GLY A 48 4.54 -7.06 -0.99
C GLY A 48 5.81 -7.38 -1.77
N SER A 49 6.97 -7.31 -1.11
CA SER A 49 8.22 -7.79 -1.71
C SER A 49 8.25 -9.30 -1.59
N SER A 50 7.84 -10.02 -2.63
CA SER A 50 8.07 -11.46 -2.74
C SER A 50 9.59 -11.68 -2.81
N GLY A 51 10.24 -11.80 -1.65
CA GLY A 51 11.57 -12.36 -1.56
C GLY A 51 11.48 -13.82 -1.99
N LYS A 52 12.03 -14.16 -3.15
CA LYS A 52 12.35 -15.56 -3.42
C LYS A 52 13.43 -15.98 -2.43
N GLU A 53 13.05 -16.61 -1.32
CA GLU A 53 13.98 -17.49 -0.61
C GLU A 53 14.21 -18.71 -1.49
N GLY A 54 15.19 -18.60 -2.38
CA GLY A 54 15.80 -19.73 -3.05
C GLY A 54 17.13 -20.01 -2.38
N GLU A 55 17.17 -21.07 -1.58
CA GLU A 55 18.42 -21.74 -1.21
C GLU A 55 19.14 -22.29 -2.45
N ILE A 56 20.48 -22.30 -2.35
CA ILE A 56 21.50 -22.99 -3.17
C ILE A 56 22.06 -22.23 -4.39
N GLY A 57 23.23 -21.61 -4.15
CA GLY A 57 24.49 -21.92 -4.81
C GLY A 57 24.63 -21.65 -6.31
N GLY A 58 25.34 -20.58 -6.67
CA GLY A 58 25.86 -20.40 -8.03
C GLY A 58 26.25 -18.97 -8.34
N ARG A 59 27.56 -18.73 -8.40
CA ARG A 59 28.24 -17.51 -8.81
C ARG A 59 27.83 -17.11 -10.23
N GLU A 60 27.38 -15.87 -10.46
CA GLU A 60 27.78 -15.03 -11.60
C GLU A 60 27.12 -13.65 -11.60
N GLN A 61 27.83 -12.71 -12.23
CA GLN A 61 27.74 -11.26 -12.14
C GLN A 61 26.57 -10.67 -12.94
N GLY A 62 25.96 -9.62 -12.40
CA GLY A 62 24.98 -8.78 -13.10
C GLY A 62 24.68 -7.52 -12.30
N ALA A 63 25.25 -6.39 -12.71
CA ALA A 63 25.02 -5.07 -12.12
C ALA A 63 23.60 -4.61 -12.44
N GLY A 64 22.69 -4.75 -11.46
CA GLY A 64 21.31 -4.24 -11.55
C GLY A 64 20.53 -4.31 -10.23
N GLY A 65 21.22 -4.48 -9.09
CA GLY A 65 20.59 -4.91 -7.83
C GLY A 65 20.51 -3.89 -6.69
N GLU A 66 20.94 -2.65 -6.87
CA GLU A 66 21.10 -1.73 -5.72
C GLU A 66 19.82 -1.04 -5.26
N ILE A 67 18.88 -0.76 -6.17
CA ILE A 67 17.59 -0.10 -5.85
C ILE A 67 16.73 -0.88 -4.84
N ASN A 68 16.79 -2.22 -4.87
CA ASN A 68 16.03 -3.07 -3.95
C ASN A 68 16.60 -3.10 -2.52
N SER A 69 17.83 -2.62 -2.31
CA SER A 69 18.49 -2.64 -1.00
C SER A 69 18.18 -1.41 -0.15
N LYS A 70 18.08 -0.21 -0.76
CA LYS A 70 17.75 1.04 -0.05
C LYS A 70 16.28 1.13 0.36
N PHE A 71 15.34 0.75 -0.52
CA PHE A 71 13.91 0.60 -0.17
C PHE A 71 13.62 -0.62 0.73
N LYS A 72 14.63 -1.46 0.99
CA LYS A 72 14.44 -2.64 1.83
C LYS A 72 14.19 -2.28 3.30
N ILE A 73 14.68 -1.12 3.73
CA ILE A 73 14.72 -0.70 5.13
C ILE A 73 13.38 -0.07 5.59
N GLN A 74 12.63 0.60 4.71
CA GLN A 74 11.45 1.41 5.10
C GLN A 74 10.11 0.68 5.16
N ASN A 75 10.02 -0.56 4.67
CA ASN A 75 8.77 -1.35 4.70
C ASN A 75 8.88 -2.58 5.61
N SER A 76 9.82 -2.61 6.56
CA SER A 76 10.14 -3.80 7.35
C SER A 76 8.96 -4.30 8.21
N LYS A 77 8.16 -3.38 8.77
CA LYS A 77 6.96 -3.73 9.55
C LYS A 77 5.83 -4.28 8.69
N LEU A 78 5.55 -3.66 7.54
CA LEU A 78 4.56 -4.15 6.58
C LEU A 78 4.96 -5.47 5.90
N LYS A 79 6.27 -5.67 5.65
CA LYS A 79 6.83 -6.90 5.09
C LYS A 79 6.56 -8.12 5.96
N ASN A 80 6.72 -7.99 7.27
CA ASN A 80 6.48 -9.09 8.20
C ASN A 80 4.99 -9.42 8.31
N PHE A 81 4.13 -8.42 8.15
CA PHE A 81 2.69 -8.55 8.34
C PHE A 81 1.97 -9.36 7.25
N CYS A 82 2.40 -9.24 5.99
CA CYS A 82 1.88 -10.10 4.91
C CYS A 82 2.24 -11.59 5.08
N LEU A 83 3.29 -11.88 5.86
CA LEU A 83 3.84 -13.22 6.10
C LEU A 83 3.35 -13.85 7.42
N LEU A 84 2.64 -13.11 8.27
CA LEU A 84 2.09 -13.63 9.52
C LEU A 84 0.77 -14.36 9.26
N PRO A 85 0.66 -15.65 9.64
CA PRO A 85 -0.65 -16.30 9.71
C PRO A 85 -1.50 -15.51 10.70
N SER A 86 -2.73 -15.19 10.31
CA SER A 86 -3.74 -14.67 11.23
C SER A 86 -3.76 -15.55 12.46
N ALA A 87 -3.67 -14.94 13.64
CA ALA A 87 -3.81 -15.63 14.90
C ALA A 87 -5.26 -16.13 15.04
N SER A 88 -5.57 -17.26 14.38
CA SER A 88 -6.87 -17.94 14.45
C SER A 88 -6.72 -19.42 14.81
N SER A 89 -5.53 -19.85 15.24
CA SER A 89 -5.23 -21.26 15.54
C SER A 89 -4.86 -21.56 17.00
N LEU A 90 -5.39 -20.80 17.97
CA LEU A 90 -5.38 -21.23 19.37
C LEU A 90 -6.79 -21.13 19.96
N LEU A 91 -7.59 -22.16 19.68
CA LEU A 91 -8.78 -22.51 20.46
C LEU A 91 -8.30 -23.42 21.61
N PRO A 92 -8.46 -23.05 22.89
CA PRO A 92 -8.68 -24.01 23.94
C PRO A 92 -10.18 -24.29 23.99
N THR A 93 -10.55 -25.52 23.65
CA THR A 93 -11.82 -26.12 24.02
C THR A 93 -12.00 -26.03 25.53
N LEU A 94 -13.01 -25.29 26.00
CA LEU A 94 -13.77 -25.59 27.21
C LEU A 94 -15.08 -24.81 27.13
N ALA A 95 -16.12 -25.50 26.66
CA ALA A 95 -17.49 -25.09 26.89
C ALA A 95 -17.81 -25.35 28.36
N ASP A 96 -18.13 -24.31 29.14
CA ASP A 96 -19.30 -24.35 30.01
C ASP A 96 -19.68 -22.96 30.57
N SER A 97 -20.97 -22.65 30.41
CA SER A 97 -21.81 -21.74 31.22
C SER A 97 -21.30 -20.35 31.64
N LEU A 98 -21.79 -19.29 30.99
CA LEU A 98 -22.40 -18.08 31.60
C LEU A 98 -22.81 -17.06 30.52
N PRO A 99 -23.98 -16.40 30.60
CA PRO A 99 -24.39 -15.40 29.62
C PRO A 99 -23.67 -14.09 29.93
N LEU A 100 -22.50 -13.87 29.35
CA LEU A 100 -21.91 -12.54 29.32
C LEU A 100 -22.72 -11.68 28.34
N ARG A 101 -23.62 -10.92 28.96
CA ARG A 101 -24.25 -9.71 28.47
C ARG A 101 -23.16 -8.80 27.90
N TYR A 102 -22.93 -8.85 26.58
CA TYR A 102 -22.13 -7.84 25.89
C TYR A 102 -22.85 -6.51 26.13
N PRO A 103 -22.24 -5.52 26.81
CA PRO A 103 -22.76 -4.18 26.69
C PRO A 103 -22.67 -3.84 25.20
N ALA A 104 -23.78 -3.38 24.63
CA ALA A 104 -23.78 -2.79 23.30
C ALA A 104 -22.91 -1.52 23.36
N SER A 105 -21.59 -1.68 23.34
CA SER A 105 -20.67 -0.59 23.09
C SER A 105 -20.86 -0.24 21.64
N SER A 106 -21.46 0.92 21.39
CA SER A 106 -21.50 1.55 20.08
C SER A 106 -20.11 1.46 19.47
N VAL A 107 -19.93 0.62 18.45
CA VAL A 107 -18.72 0.66 17.63
C VAL A 107 -18.59 2.11 17.18
N PRO A 108 -17.49 2.82 17.46
CA PRO A 108 -17.34 4.19 17.00
C PRO A 108 -17.60 4.20 15.49
N ASN A 109 -18.50 5.06 15.00
CA ASN A 109 -18.89 5.09 13.58
C ASN A 109 -17.67 5.14 12.64
N SER A 110 -16.56 5.71 13.11
CA SER A 110 -15.27 5.73 12.43
C SER A 110 -14.67 4.34 12.22
N LEU A 111 -14.65 3.48 13.24
CA LEU A 111 -14.04 2.15 13.15
C LEU A 111 -14.79 1.27 12.16
N PHE A 112 -16.13 1.31 12.18
CA PHE A 112 -16.94 0.57 11.21
C PHE A 112 -16.70 1.06 9.77
N ALA A 113 -16.56 2.37 9.56
CA ALA A 113 -16.25 2.93 8.24
C ALA A 113 -14.89 2.43 7.71
N VAL A 114 -13.88 2.34 8.58
CA VAL A 114 -12.54 1.84 8.23
C VAL A 114 -12.60 0.34 7.89
N GLN A 115 -13.27 -0.47 8.72
CA GLN A 115 -13.44 -1.90 8.45
C GLN A 115 -14.21 -2.15 7.15
N TYR A 116 -15.28 -1.38 6.91
CA TYR A 116 -16.05 -1.43 5.66
C TYR A 116 -15.17 -1.09 4.45
N ALA A 117 -14.36 -0.03 4.53
CA ALA A 117 -13.43 0.33 3.45
C ALA A 117 -12.44 -0.80 3.16
N HIS A 118 -11.87 -1.44 4.19
CA HIS A 118 -11.00 -2.60 4.04
C HIS A 118 -11.71 -3.78 3.34
N ALA A 119 -12.86 -4.22 3.88
CA ALA A 119 -13.63 -5.34 3.32
C ALA A 119 -14.08 -5.06 1.88
N ARG A 120 -14.41 -3.80 1.58
CA ARG A 120 -14.76 -3.36 0.23
C ARG A 120 -13.58 -3.48 -0.72
N CYS A 121 -12.37 -3.08 -0.31
CA CYS A 121 -11.17 -3.27 -1.11
C CYS A 121 -10.93 -4.76 -1.39
N CYS A 122 -11.03 -5.63 -0.38
CA CYS A 122 -10.92 -7.08 -0.54
C CYS A 122 -11.91 -7.63 -1.58
N SER A 123 -13.19 -7.27 -1.46
CA SER A 123 -14.25 -7.67 -2.39
C SER A 123 -13.98 -7.22 -3.82
N LEU A 124 -13.47 -6.00 -4.00
CA LEU A 124 -13.14 -5.42 -5.30
C LEU A 124 -11.94 -6.09 -5.96
N VAL A 125 -10.92 -6.46 -5.18
CA VAL A 125 -9.77 -7.23 -5.67
C VAL A 125 -10.18 -8.62 -6.14
N LEU A 126 -11.03 -9.31 -5.36
CA LEU A 126 -11.61 -10.60 -5.75
C LEU A 126 -12.46 -10.49 -7.01
N LEU A 127 -13.27 -9.44 -7.13
CA LEU A 127 -14.04 -9.17 -8.35
C LEU A 127 -13.13 -8.98 -9.56
N ALA A 128 -12.04 -8.22 -9.42
CA ALA A 128 -11.09 -8.02 -10.51
C ALA A 128 -10.42 -9.32 -10.95
N HIS A 129 -10.13 -10.23 -10.01
CA HIS A 129 -9.62 -11.56 -10.33
C HIS A 129 -10.62 -12.39 -11.13
N ARG A 130 -11.89 -12.45 -10.67
CA ARG A 130 -12.98 -13.17 -11.37
C ARG A 130 -13.25 -12.61 -12.76
N GLU A 131 -13.13 -11.30 -12.92
CA GLU A 131 -13.32 -10.56 -14.16
C GLU A 131 -12.10 -10.60 -15.11
N GLY A 132 -11.02 -11.26 -14.70
CA GLY A 132 -9.79 -11.40 -15.49
C GLY A 132 -8.97 -10.12 -15.65
N LEU A 133 -9.23 -9.08 -14.85
CA LEU A 133 -8.42 -7.85 -14.80
C LEU A 133 -7.01 -8.13 -14.24
N ILE A 134 -6.95 -9.03 -13.26
CA ILE A 134 -5.71 -9.55 -12.67
C ILE A 134 -5.80 -11.06 -12.47
N LYS A 135 -4.65 -11.72 -12.39
CA LYS A 135 -4.55 -13.11 -11.95
C LYS A 135 -3.85 -13.13 -10.61
N LEU A 136 -4.56 -13.60 -9.59
CA LEU A 136 -4.01 -13.85 -8.27
C LEU A 136 -3.55 -15.30 -8.20
N ARG A 137 -2.52 -15.58 -7.40
CA ARG A 137 -2.19 -16.94 -7.01
C ARG A 137 -3.32 -17.46 -6.14
N GLU A 138 -3.87 -18.62 -6.49
CA GLU A 138 -4.89 -19.27 -5.68
C GLU A 138 -4.37 -19.41 -4.23
N PRO A 139 -5.17 -19.03 -3.23
CA PRO A 139 -4.74 -19.17 -1.84
C PRO A 139 -4.46 -20.64 -1.58
N VAL A 140 -3.24 -20.95 -1.13
CA VAL A 140 -2.96 -22.25 -0.54
C VAL A 140 -3.93 -22.39 0.65
N PRO A 141 -4.69 -23.50 0.77
CA PRO A 141 -5.83 -23.64 1.70
C PRO A 141 -5.56 -23.44 3.21
N ASN A 142 -4.35 -23.03 3.60
CA ASN A 142 -3.85 -23.00 4.96
C ASN A 142 -3.07 -21.71 5.30
N THR A 143 -3.07 -20.71 4.42
CA THR A 143 -2.52 -19.36 4.72
C THR A 143 -3.65 -18.33 4.70
N SER A 144 -3.99 -17.82 5.88
CA SER A 144 -4.95 -16.74 6.08
C SER A 144 -4.40 -15.35 5.71
N SER A 145 -3.42 -15.30 4.82
CA SER A 145 -2.79 -14.04 4.43
C SER A 145 -3.72 -13.32 3.47
N ALA A 146 -4.35 -12.25 3.95
CA ALA A 146 -5.03 -11.24 3.11
C ALA A 146 -4.01 -10.39 2.30
N CYS A 147 -2.90 -11.00 1.88
CA CYS A 147 -1.91 -10.42 0.99
C CYS A 147 -2.10 -11.06 -0.38
N TRP A 148 -2.30 -10.23 -1.39
CA TRP A 148 -2.58 -10.66 -2.74
C TRP A 148 -1.28 -10.88 -3.51
N ASP A 149 -1.02 -12.14 -3.86
CA ASP A 149 0.13 -12.49 -4.70
C ASP A 149 -0.30 -12.41 -6.18
N VAL A 150 0.05 -11.31 -6.85
CA VAL A 150 -0.34 -11.03 -8.24
C VAL A 150 0.58 -11.80 -9.20
N ILE A 151 0.00 -12.75 -9.92
CA ILE A 151 0.67 -13.50 -10.99
C ILE A 151 0.76 -12.66 -12.26
N SER A 152 -0.32 -11.93 -12.59
CA SER A 152 -0.37 -11.10 -13.80
C SER A 152 -1.35 -9.94 -13.63
N PRO A 153 -0.99 -8.72 -14.04
CA PRO A 153 0.34 -8.29 -14.49
C PRO A 153 1.33 -8.18 -13.30
N ASN A 154 2.58 -8.58 -13.52
CA ASN A 154 3.66 -8.44 -12.54
C ASN A 154 4.92 -7.88 -13.23
N PRO A 155 5.30 -6.61 -12.97
CA PRO A 155 4.65 -5.65 -12.07
C PRO A 155 3.32 -5.11 -12.62
N LEU A 156 2.53 -4.46 -11.75
CA LEU A 156 1.35 -3.71 -12.20
C LEU A 156 1.80 -2.54 -13.10
N PRO A 157 1.02 -2.19 -14.14
CA PRO A 157 1.40 -1.15 -15.09
C PRO A 157 1.16 0.25 -14.51
N TRP A 158 1.99 0.68 -13.56
CA TRP A 158 1.89 2.00 -12.92
C TRP A 158 2.28 3.16 -13.83
N LEU A 159 3.23 2.93 -14.74
CA LEU A 159 3.82 3.97 -15.59
C LEU A 159 3.27 3.93 -17.01
N ASN A 160 3.13 5.11 -17.61
CA ASN A 160 2.91 5.31 -19.03
C ASN A 160 4.19 5.01 -19.83
N CYS A 161 4.08 4.96 -21.16
CA CYS A 161 5.23 4.77 -22.04
C CYS A 161 6.28 5.90 -21.95
N ASP A 162 5.86 7.07 -21.47
CA ASP A 162 6.73 8.24 -21.23
C ASP A 162 7.39 8.24 -19.84
N GLY A 163 7.17 7.20 -19.02
CA GLY A 163 7.70 7.10 -17.67
C GLY A 163 6.94 7.91 -16.62
N THR A 164 5.81 8.53 -16.97
CA THR A 164 4.95 9.25 -16.00
C THR A 164 3.97 8.29 -15.30
N LEU A 165 3.56 8.63 -14.09
CA LEU A 165 2.55 7.84 -13.38
C LEU A 165 1.19 7.94 -14.10
N ARG A 166 0.54 6.79 -14.32
CA ARG A 166 -0.80 6.72 -14.94
C ARG A 166 -1.91 7.36 -14.09
N LEU A 167 -1.69 7.42 -12.77
CA LEU A 167 -2.63 7.91 -11.77
C LEU A 167 -2.60 9.44 -11.70
N ASN A 168 -3.40 10.09 -12.55
CA ASN A 168 -3.42 11.55 -12.74
C ASN A 168 -4.66 12.24 -12.16
N HIS A 169 -5.65 11.48 -11.66
CA HIS A 169 -6.85 12.06 -11.07
C HIS A 169 -6.52 12.71 -9.71
N PRO A 170 -7.12 13.87 -9.35
CA PRO A 170 -6.89 14.48 -8.04
C PRO A 170 -7.17 13.54 -6.87
N ASP A 171 -8.25 12.74 -6.93
CA ASP A 171 -8.57 11.79 -5.86
C ASP A 171 -7.60 10.60 -5.81
N GLU A 172 -6.99 10.20 -6.93
CA GLU A 172 -5.92 9.19 -6.93
C GLU A 172 -4.68 9.74 -6.21
N ARG A 173 -4.28 10.97 -6.53
CA ARG A 173 -3.15 11.65 -5.86
C ARG A 173 -3.43 11.88 -4.38
N GLN A 174 -4.65 12.25 -4.03
CA GLN A 174 -5.06 12.40 -2.64
C GLN A 174 -4.90 11.07 -1.89
N LEU A 175 -5.39 9.97 -2.46
CA LEU A 175 -5.25 8.65 -1.84
C LEU A 175 -3.79 8.22 -1.70
N ILE A 176 -2.95 8.47 -2.72
CA ILE A 176 -1.50 8.22 -2.63
C ILE A 176 -0.88 9.04 -1.49
N GLY A 177 -1.24 10.32 -1.35
CA GLY A 177 -0.76 11.19 -0.28
C GLY A 177 -1.15 10.68 1.11
N GLU A 178 -2.39 10.23 1.29
CA GLU A 178 -2.83 9.62 2.56
C GLU A 178 -2.08 8.31 2.84
N LEU A 179 -1.83 7.47 1.84
CA LEU A 179 -1.02 6.26 2.01
C LEU A 179 0.40 6.61 2.48
N ILE A 180 1.05 7.58 1.84
CA ILE A 180 2.39 8.05 2.22
C ILE A 180 2.38 8.55 3.67
N GLN A 181 1.41 9.40 4.02
CA GLN A 181 1.29 9.93 5.38
C GLN A 181 1.14 8.82 6.42
N VAL A 182 0.31 7.81 6.14
CA VAL A 182 0.12 6.67 7.06
C VAL A 182 1.44 5.89 7.23
N ILE A 183 2.19 5.66 6.14
CA ILE A 183 3.49 4.98 6.24
C ILE A 183 4.50 5.82 7.02
N ASP A 184 4.55 7.13 6.77
CA ASP A 184 5.43 8.04 7.50
C ASP A 184 5.10 8.03 9.00
N ASP A 185 3.81 8.03 9.37
CA ASP A 185 3.38 7.93 10.77
C ASP A 185 3.78 6.59 11.43
N ILE A 186 3.88 5.49 10.66
CA ILE A 186 4.27 4.14 11.14
C ILE A 186 5.79 4.05 11.38
N GLU A 187 6.58 4.60 10.47
CA GLU A 187 8.04 4.47 10.44
C GLU A 187 8.76 5.60 11.19
N CYS A 188 8.19 6.80 11.18
CA CYS A 188 8.74 8.01 11.80
C CYS A 188 7.74 8.62 12.81
N PRO A 189 7.42 7.92 13.92
CA PRO A 189 6.47 8.43 14.90
C PRO A 189 6.97 9.75 15.53
N ASP A 190 6.08 10.73 15.67
CA ASP A 190 6.38 12.00 16.35
C ASP A 190 6.94 11.74 17.76
N VAL A 191 7.95 12.52 18.13
CA VAL A 191 8.59 12.51 19.46
C VAL A 191 7.55 12.77 20.57
N ASN A 192 6.47 13.48 20.27
CA ASN A 192 5.37 13.76 21.21
C ASN A 192 4.36 12.59 21.36
N GLY A 193 4.51 11.51 20.61
CA GLY A 193 4.10 10.17 21.05
C GLY A 193 2.60 9.82 21.01
N SER A 194 1.76 10.42 20.16
CA SER A 194 0.39 9.89 19.99
C SER A 194 -0.19 10.18 18.60
N VAL A 195 0.25 9.43 17.59
CA VAL A 195 -0.49 9.34 16.32
C VAL A 195 -1.92 8.92 16.63
N LYS A 196 -2.91 9.72 16.20
CA LYS A 196 -4.32 9.39 16.40
C LYS A 196 -4.77 8.44 15.31
N TRP A 197 -4.43 7.16 15.45
CA TRP A 197 -4.68 6.13 14.45
C TRP A 197 -6.12 6.03 13.98
N GLU A 198 -7.11 6.28 14.85
CA GLU A 198 -8.52 6.32 14.44
C GLU A 198 -8.79 7.41 13.40
N LYS A 199 -8.18 8.58 13.57
CA LYS A 199 -8.33 9.71 12.63
C LYS A 199 -7.57 9.44 11.34
N VAL A 200 -6.35 8.91 11.43
CA VAL A 200 -5.52 8.54 10.27
C VAL A 200 -6.22 7.49 9.42
N ALA A 201 -6.74 6.43 10.06
CA ALA A 201 -7.49 5.38 9.40
C ALA A 201 -8.78 5.92 8.74
N LEU A 202 -9.52 6.79 9.44
CA LEU A 202 -10.74 7.40 8.91
C LEU A 202 -10.46 8.33 7.71
N ASN A 203 -9.37 9.10 7.75
CA ASN A 203 -8.97 9.94 6.62
C ASN A 203 -8.63 9.06 5.40
N LEU A 204 -7.86 7.99 5.61
CA LEU A 204 -7.52 7.04 4.54
C LEU A 204 -8.78 6.37 3.97
N SER A 205 -9.74 5.97 4.82
CA SER A 205 -11.01 5.38 4.35
C SER A 205 -11.85 6.38 3.55
N GLN A 206 -11.90 7.64 3.97
CA GLN A 206 -12.61 8.70 3.23
C GLN A 206 -11.94 9.05 1.89
N ALA A 207 -10.61 9.09 1.85
CA ALA A 207 -9.88 9.28 0.61
C ALA A 207 -10.10 8.11 -0.36
N PHE A 208 -10.14 6.88 0.17
CA PHE A 208 -10.53 5.70 -0.59
C PHE A 208 -11.94 5.82 -1.17
N GLU A 209 -12.93 6.25 -0.38
CA GLU A 209 -14.31 6.40 -0.87
C GLU A 209 -14.42 7.43 -2.01
N LYS A 210 -13.73 8.56 -1.90
CA LYS A 210 -13.67 9.59 -2.96
C LYS A 210 -12.99 9.05 -4.22
N PHE A 211 -11.87 8.36 -4.05
CA PHE A 211 -11.21 7.68 -5.16
C PHE A 211 -12.16 6.68 -5.82
N TRP A 212 -12.82 5.84 -5.04
CA TRP A 212 -13.73 4.82 -5.56
C TRP A 212 -14.94 5.41 -6.28
N SER A 213 -15.52 6.50 -5.76
CA SER A 213 -16.69 7.15 -6.38
C SER A 213 -16.34 7.84 -7.69
N ASN A 214 -15.15 8.44 -7.79
CA ASN A 214 -14.79 9.32 -8.89
C ASN A 214 -13.88 8.63 -9.94
N CYS A 215 -13.14 7.59 -9.56
CA CYS A 215 -12.15 6.92 -10.41
C CYS A 215 -12.67 5.54 -10.83
N ARG A 216 -13.36 5.48 -11.97
CA ARG A 216 -13.95 4.24 -12.47
C ARG A 216 -12.88 3.21 -12.86
N ILE A 217 -12.96 2.00 -12.31
CA ILE A 217 -12.06 0.87 -12.63
C ILE A 217 -12.70 -0.09 -13.65
N TRP A 218 -14.00 -0.36 -13.48
CA TRP A 218 -14.78 -1.27 -14.33
C TRP A 218 -15.51 -0.54 -15.47
N GLY A 219 -16.13 -1.31 -16.38
CA GLY A 219 -16.89 -0.77 -17.51
C GLY A 219 -15.97 -0.28 -18.63
N GLU A 220 -16.16 0.96 -19.10
CA GLU A 220 -15.42 1.47 -20.26
C GLU A 220 -13.90 1.50 -20.05
N VAL A 221 -13.43 1.78 -18.83
CA VAL A 221 -11.99 1.87 -18.53
C VAL A 221 -11.33 0.49 -18.67
N LYS A 222 -11.96 -0.58 -18.15
CA LYS A 222 -11.48 -1.97 -18.33
C LYS A 222 -11.34 -2.33 -19.81
N ILE A 223 -12.21 -1.83 -20.68
CA ILE A 223 -12.26 -2.18 -22.11
C ILE A 223 -11.28 -1.32 -22.92
N LYS A 224 -11.29 0.00 -22.70
CA LYS A 224 -10.54 0.98 -23.50
C LYS A 224 -9.11 1.20 -22.99
N SER A 225 -8.89 1.07 -21.69
CA SER A 225 -7.62 1.36 -21.02
C SER A 225 -7.36 0.37 -19.87
N PRO A 226 -7.18 -0.93 -20.18
CA PRO A 226 -7.04 -1.98 -19.18
C PRO A 226 -5.87 -1.74 -18.22
N GLU A 227 -4.77 -1.15 -18.69
CA GLU A 227 -3.60 -0.87 -17.85
C GLU A 227 -3.88 0.25 -16.83
N LEU A 228 -4.70 1.25 -17.17
CA LEU A 228 -5.15 2.25 -16.19
C LEU A 228 -6.05 1.61 -15.14
N ALA A 229 -6.96 0.72 -15.56
CA ALA A 229 -7.80 -0.04 -14.62
C ALA A 229 -6.92 -0.90 -13.68
N GLN A 230 -5.88 -1.54 -14.19
CA GLN A 230 -4.93 -2.32 -13.40
C GLN A 230 -4.10 -1.45 -12.44
N ALA A 231 -3.66 -0.26 -12.85
CA ALA A 231 -2.96 0.67 -11.95
C ALA A 231 -3.86 1.14 -10.80
N ARG A 232 -5.12 1.49 -11.09
CA ARG A 232 -6.11 1.85 -10.07
C ARG A 232 -6.42 0.70 -9.12
N LEU A 233 -6.47 -0.51 -9.65
CA LEU A 233 -6.61 -1.72 -8.85
C LEU A 233 -5.40 -1.98 -7.97
N GLY A 234 -4.18 -1.69 -8.44
CA GLY A 234 -3.00 -1.66 -7.60
C GLY A 234 -3.16 -0.71 -6.41
N LEU A 235 -3.74 0.47 -6.63
CA LEU A 235 -4.00 1.45 -5.57
C LEU A 235 -5.04 0.94 -4.55
N LEU A 236 -6.04 0.16 -5.00
CA LEU A 236 -6.95 -0.57 -4.10
C LEU A 236 -6.20 -1.57 -3.22
N MET A 237 -5.29 -2.35 -3.82
CA MET A 237 -4.49 -3.34 -3.11
C MET A 237 -3.56 -2.69 -2.08
N ALA A 238 -2.90 -1.60 -2.44
CA ALA A 238 -2.07 -0.82 -1.52
C ALA A 238 -2.89 -0.29 -0.34
N THR A 239 -4.07 0.27 -0.62
CA THR A 239 -5.01 0.76 0.41
C THR A 239 -5.47 -0.36 1.34
N GLN A 240 -5.78 -1.54 0.79
CA GLN A 240 -6.16 -2.70 1.56
C GLN A 240 -5.05 -3.14 2.52
N SER A 241 -3.81 -3.25 2.04
CA SER A 241 -2.65 -3.61 2.87
C SER A 241 -2.46 -2.62 4.04
N VAL A 242 -2.53 -1.31 3.76
CA VAL A 242 -2.33 -0.27 4.78
C VAL A 242 -3.48 -0.25 5.79
N LEU A 243 -4.75 -0.28 5.33
CA LEU A 243 -5.89 -0.31 6.24
C LEU A 243 -5.87 -1.54 7.15
N ARG A 244 -5.49 -2.70 6.60
CA ARG A 244 -5.36 -3.93 7.39
C ARG A 244 -4.32 -3.76 8.50
N PHE A 245 -3.15 -3.24 8.16
CA PHE A 245 -2.09 -2.98 9.13
C PHE A 245 -2.55 -2.03 10.23
N VAL A 246 -3.16 -0.90 9.86
CA VAL A 246 -3.64 0.09 10.85
C VAL A 246 -4.73 -0.49 11.75
N LEU A 247 -5.64 -1.30 11.21
CA LEU A 247 -6.68 -1.97 11.99
C LEU A 247 -6.09 -2.97 12.99
N GLU A 248 -5.26 -3.90 12.51
CA GLU A 248 -4.77 -5.02 13.33
C GLU A 248 -3.65 -4.60 14.28
N GLU A 249 -2.66 -3.83 13.82
CA GLU A 249 -1.45 -3.49 14.60
C GLU A 249 -1.58 -2.21 15.41
N ASN A 250 -2.20 -1.17 14.85
CA ASN A 250 -2.27 0.14 15.50
C ASN A 250 -3.54 0.33 16.34
N LEU A 251 -4.67 -0.22 15.89
CA LEU A 251 -5.95 -0.14 16.59
C LEU A 251 -6.29 -1.41 17.39
N GLY A 252 -5.62 -2.54 17.12
CA GLY A 252 -5.89 -3.80 17.81
C GLY A 252 -7.25 -4.41 17.49
N VAL A 253 -7.81 -4.09 16.32
CA VAL A 253 -9.13 -4.54 15.87
C VAL A 253 -8.99 -5.45 14.65
N PHE A 254 -9.83 -6.46 14.57
CA PHE A 254 -9.88 -7.37 13.43
C PHE A 254 -10.26 -6.63 12.13
N ALA A 255 -9.55 -6.92 11.04
CA ALA A 255 -9.84 -6.43 9.70
C ALA A 255 -10.64 -7.50 8.90
N PRO A 256 -11.96 -7.38 8.78
CA PRO A 256 -12.77 -8.39 8.11
C PRO A 256 -12.51 -8.42 6.61
N LEU A 257 -12.51 -9.63 6.04
CA LEU A 257 -12.45 -9.83 4.58
C LEU A 257 -13.77 -9.48 3.89
N GLU A 258 -14.89 -9.72 4.57
CA GLU A 258 -16.25 -9.47 4.11
C GLU A 258 -17.08 -8.92 5.29
N LEU A 259 -17.96 -7.95 5.00
CA LEU A 259 -18.87 -7.30 5.95
C LEU A 259 -20.29 -7.27 5.40
#